data_AF-A0A2E3AVN0-F1
#
_entry.id   AF-A0A2E3AVN0-F1
#
_cell.length_a   1.000
_cell.length_b   1.000
_cell.length_c   1.000
_cell.angle_alpha   90.00
_cell.angle_beta   90.00
_cell.angle_gamma   90.00
#
_symmetry.space_group_name_H-M   'P 1'
#
loop_
_entity.id
_entity.type
_entity.pdbx_description
1 polymer ?
#
loop_
_entity_poly.entity_id
_entity_poly.type
_entity_poly.pdbx_seq_one_letter_code
_entity_poly.pdbx_strand_id
1 'polypeptide(L)'
;MQQLAYKAYGEVTSRTANTGQIEYALFQDITQALKNVDEVETPQPAVWADAIDRNLKLWQILSTDLVSDANELDPVLKRNLIALAESVRQISYHVLSRKAEIIELIEINEIIMQGLEGRSSSPADVAAE
;
A
#
# COMPACT_ATOMS: atom_id res chain seq x y z
N MET A 1 8.35 14.68 -10.70
CA MET A 1 7.16 15.05 -9.91
C MET A 1 6.93 13.99 -8.81
N GLN A 2 7.79 13.93 -7.79
CA GLN A 2 7.76 12.86 -6.76
C GLN A 2 7.54 13.40 -5.32
N GLN A 3 7.33 14.70 -5.13
CA GLN A 3 7.34 15.32 -3.79
C GLN A 3 5.96 15.73 -3.23
N LEU A 4 4.86 15.56 -3.97
CA LEU A 4 3.53 16.04 -3.53
C LEU A 4 2.68 14.98 -2.78
N ALA A 5 3.11 13.72 -2.76
CA ALA A 5 2.33 12.63 -2.14
C ALA A 5 2.58 12.47 -0.61
N TYR A 6 3.69 12.98 -0.07
CA TYR A 6 4.11 12.67 1.31
C TYR A 6 3.30 13.36 2.41
N LYS A 7 2.63 14.49 2.15
CA LYS A 7 2.02 15.32 3.21
C LYS A 7 0.53 15.12 3.44
N ALA A 8 -0.17 14.39 2.58
CA ALA A 8 -1.64 14.28 2.64
C ALA A 8 -2.17 13.04 3.38
N TYR A 9 -1.29 12.14 3.84
CA TYR A 9 -1.70 10.89 4.49
C TYR A 9 -2.05 11.03 5.98
N GLY A 10 -1.72 12.18 6.59
CA GLY A 10 -1.72 12.37 8.05
C GLY A 10 -3.04 12.80 8.70
N GLU A 11 -4.08 13.18 7.95
CA GLU A 11 -5.35 13.58 8.55
C GLU A 11 -6.53 13.08 7.72
N VAL A 12 -7.28 12.10 8.23
CA VAL A 12 -8.76 12.05 8.28
C VAL A 12 -9.18 10.84 9.12
N THR A 13 -10.01 11.18 10.11
CA THR A 13 -10.78 10.44 11.12
C THR A 13 -11.13 8.95 10.92
N SER A 14 -10.91 8.19 12.01
CA SER A 14 -11.79 7.15 12.58
C SER A 14 -12.35 6.07 11.63
N ARG A 15 -11.48 5.36 10.89
CA ARG A 15 -11.73 3.92 10.73
C ARG A 15 -11.39 3.26 12.06
N THR A 16 -12.29 2.42 12.57
CA THR A 16 -12.05 1.54 13.72
C THR A 16 -10.61 1.06 13.71
N ALA A 17 -9.87 1.25 14.80
CA ALA A 17 -8.44 0.90 14.89
C ALA A 17 -8.14 -0.51 14.31
N ASN A 18 -9.10 -1.43 14.44
CA ASN A 18 -9.10 -2.77 13.86
C ASN A 18 -8.92 -2.81 12.32
N THR A 19 -9.58 -1.93 11.56
CA THR A 19 -9.49 -1.90 10.09
C THR A 19 -8.10 -1.47 9.62
N GLY A 20 -7.52 -0.44 10.26
CA GLY A 20 -6.16 0.02 9.94
C GLY A 20 -5.08 -1.01 10.30
N GLN A 21 -5.26 -1.74 11.40
CA GLN A 21 -4.38 -2.85 11.78
C GLN A 21 -4.43 -4.02 10.79
N ILE A 22 -5.62 -4.36 10.28
CA ILE A 22 -5.78 -5.39 9.24
C ILE A 22 -5.14 -4.95 7.93
N GLU A 23 -5.37 -3.70 7.50
CA GLU A 23 -4.74 -3.13 6.29
C GLU A 23 -3.20 -3.17 6.41
N TYR A 24 -2.65 -2.75 7.56
CA TYR A 24 -1.22 -2.79 7.82
C TYR A 24 -0.67 -4.23 7.76
N ALA A 25 -1.31 -5.18 8.43
CA ALA A 25 -0.87 -6.57 8.45
C ALA A 25 -0.85 -7.19 7.05
N LEU A 26 -1.84 -6.88 6.20
CA LEU A 26 -1.87 -7.33 4.81
C LEU A 26 -0.76 -6.70 3.97
N PHE A 27 -0.52 -5.39 4.13
CA PHE A 27 0.61 -4.73 3.48
C PHE A 27 1.94 -5.34 3.91
N GLN A 28 2.12 -5.60 5.20
CA GLN A 28 3.35 -6.17 5.75
C GLN A 28 3.64 -7.57 5.17
N ASP A 29 2.65 -8.47 5.19
CA ASP A 29 2.77 -9.83 4.66
C ASP A 29 3.11 -9.84 3.16
N ILE A 30 2.40 -9.03 2.36
CA ILE A 30 2.64 -8.94 0.92
C ILE A 30 3.99 -8.28 0.62
N THR A 31 4.37 -7.25 1.36
CA THR A 31 5.67 -6.57 1.20
C THR A 31 6.82 -7.52 1.53
N GLN A 32 6.67 -8.35 2.57
CA GLN A 32 7.65 -9.38 2.87
C GLN A 32 7.74 -10.42 1.76
N ALA A 33 6.62 -10.83 1.17
CA ALA A 33 6.62 -11.75 0.02
C ALA A 33 7.35 -11.15 -1.19
N LEU A 34 7.16 -9.85 -1.48
CA LEU A 34 7.89 -9.13 -2.54
C LEU A 34 9.39 -9.08 -2.24
N LYS A 35 9.79 -8.74 -1.01
CA LYS A 35 11.21 -8.74 -0.59
C LYS A 35 11.86 -10.11 -0.75
N ASN A 36 11.18 -11.17 -0.31
CA ASN A 36 11.70 -12.53 -0.40
C ASN A 36 11.98 -12.97 -1.84
N VAL A 37 11.16 -12.52 -2.81
CA VAL A 37 11.41 -12.84 -4.23
C VAL A 37 12.45 -11.93 -4.88
N ASP A 38 12.64 -10.72 -4.36
CA ASP A 38 13.65 -9.75 -4.81
C ASP A 38 15.07 -10.14 -4.35
N GLU A 39 15.19 -10.74 -3.15
CA GLU A 39 16.47 -11.26 -2.63
C GLU A 39 17.02 -12.46 -3.41
N VAL A 40 16.20 -13.11 -4.23
CA VAL A 40 16.59 -14.27 -5.03
C VAL A 40 16.94 -13.82 -6.45
N GLU A 41 18.18 -14.04 -6.89
CA GLU A 41 18.64 -13.67 -8.24
C GLU A 41 17.79 -14.30 -9.37
N THR A 42 17.34 -15.55 -9.16
CA THR A 42 16.53 -16.31 -10.13
C THR A 42 15.35 -17.00 -9.45
N PRO A 43 14.28 -16.25 -9.09
CA PRO A 43 13.15 -16.82 -8.39
C PRO A 43 12.34 -17.72 -9.32
N GLN A 44 11.68 -18.75 -8.75
CA GLN A 44 10.77 -19.59 -9.51
C GLN A 44 9.66 -18.72 -10.13
N PRO A 45 9.36 -18.83 -11.44
CA PRO A 45 8.40 -17.93 -12.10
C PRO A 45 7.03 -17.87 -11.44
N ALA A 46 6.54 -19.00 -10.91
CA ALA A 46 5.25 -19.06 -10.23
C ALA A 46 5.25 -18.27 -8.91
N VAL A 47 6.31 -18.38 -8.11
CA VAL A 47 6.45 -17.68 -6.82
C VAL A 47 6.59 -16.17 -7.06
N TRP A 48 7.38 -15.80 -8.07
CA TRP A 48 7.56 -14.40 -8.45
C TRP A 48 6.26 -13.76 -8.94
N ALA A 49 5.54 -14.44 -9.83
CA ALA A 49 4.24 -13.95 -10.33
C ALA A 49 3.18 -13.88 -9.22
N ASP A 50 3.15 -14.86 -8.30
CA ASP A 50 2.21 -14.88 -7.17
C ASP A 50 2.42 -13.68 -6.23
N ALA A 51 3.67 -13.35 -5.87
CA ALA A 51 3.95 -12.20 -5.02
C ALA A 51 3.44 -10.89 -5.64
N ILE A 52 3.65 -10.70 -6.95
CA ILE A 52 3.18 -9.50 -7.67
C ILE A 52 1.65 -9.50 -7.84
N ASP A 53 1.04 -10.64 -8.12
CA ASP A 53 -0.42 -10.78 -8.23
C ASP A 53 -1.13 -10.50 -6.91
N ARG A 54 -0.58 -10.97 -5.79
CA ARG A 54 -1.09 -10.65 -4.44
C ARG A 54 -1.04 -9.14 -4.17
N ASN A 55 0.04 -8.47 -4.56
CA ASN A 55 0.14 -7.02 -4.48
C ASN A 55 -0.91 -6.31 -5.35
N LEU A 56 -1.09 -6.74 -6.60
CA LEU A 56 -2.13 -6.22 -7.50
C LEU A 56 -3.53 -6.36 -6.89
N LYS A 57 -3.86 -7.53 -6.34
CA LYS A 57 -5.16 -7.80 -5.72
C LYS A 57 -5.42 -6.90 -4.51
N LEU A 58 -4.41 -6.70 -3.65
CA LEU A 58 -4.53 -5.78 -2.52
C LEU A 58 -4.90 -4.37 -3.01
N TRP A 59 -4.16 -3.83 -3.97
CA TRP A 59 -4.39 -2.49 -4.51
C TRP A 59 -5.73 -2.38 -5.28
N GLN A 60 -6.19 -3.46 -5.91
CA GLN A 60 -7.51 -3.51 -6.54
C GLN A 60 -8.65 -3.45 -5.51
N ILE A 61 -8.53 -4.18 -4.41
CA ILE A 61 -9.51 -4.14 -3.31
C ILE A 61 -9.54 -2.74 -2.69
N LEU A 62 -8.38 -2.15 -2.41
CA LEU A 62 -8.28 -0.80 -1.85
C LEU A 62 -8.88 0.26 -2.78
N SER A 63 -8.55 0.23 -4.07
CA SER A 63 -9.11 1.20 -5.04
C SER A 63 -10.63 1.08 -5.18
N THR A 64 -11.17 -0.14 -5.07
CA THR A 64 -12.62 -0.39 -5.06
C THR A 64 -13.27 0.19 -3.78
N ASP A 65 -12.64 0.01 -2.63
CA ASP A 65 -13.13 0.59 -1.37
C ASP A 65 -13.07 2.13 -1.38
N LEU A 66 -12.06 2.72 -2.03
CA LEU A 66 -11.89 4.19 -2.11
C LEU A 66 -13.00 4.90 -2.88
N VAL A 67 -13.58 4.24 -3.88
CA VAL A 67 -14.70 4.80 -4.67
C VAL A 67 -16.07 4.54 -4.06
N SER A 68 -16.15 3.76 -2.97
CA SER A 68 -17.39 3.51 -2.24
C SER A 68 -17.88 4.78 -1.55
N ASP A 69 -19.20 5.00 -1.56
CA ASP A 69 -19.85 6.08 -0.82
C ASP A 69 -19.70 5.91 0.71
N ALA A 70 -19.46 4.68 1.18
CA ALA A 70 -19.21 4.38 2.59
C ALA A 70 -17.79 4.75 3.06
N ASN A 71 -16.89 5.11 2.14
CA ASN A 71 -15.54 5.52 2.48
C ASN A 71 -15.54 7.01 2.85
N GLU A 72 -15.10 7.36 4.05
CA GLU A 72 -15.16 8.73 4.57
C GLU A 72 -13.84 9.51 4.46
N LEU A 73 -12.84 8.97 3.75
CA LEU A 73 -11.58 9.67 3.54
C LEU A 73 -11.78 10.98 2.76
N ASP A 74 -10.93 11.97 3.04
CA ASP A 74 -10.95 13.24 2.31
C ASP A 74 -10.87 13.01 0.78
N PRO A 75 -11.68 13.72 -0.02
CA PRO A 75 -11.71 13.51 -1.48
C PRO A 75 -10.37 13.72 -2.18
N VAL A 76 -9.50 14.61 -1.68
CA VAL A 76 -8.14 14.80 -2.23
C VAL A 76 -7.31 13.56 -1.96
N LEU A 77 -7.33 13.05 -0.72
CA LEU A 77 -6.62 11.83 -0.35
C LEU A 77 -7.10 10.62 -1.16
N LYS A 78 -8.42 10.43 -1.31
CA LYS A 78 -8.99 9.38 -2.16
C LYS A 78 -8.45 9.44 -3.59
N ARG A 79 -8.47 10.62 -4.23
CA ARG A 79 -7.96 10.79 -5.59
C ARG A 79 -6.48 10.43 -5.71
N ASN A 80 -5.67 10.87 -4.74
CA ASN A 80 -4.24 10.56 -4.73
C ASN A 80 -3.98 9.05 -4.57
N LEU A 81 -4.72 8.38 -3.69
CA LEU A 81 -4.64 6.94 -3.47
C LEU A 81 -5.11 6.14 -4.70
N ILE A 82 -6.17 6.56 -5.37
CA ILE A 82 -6.65 5.94 -6.61
C ILE A 82 -5.62 6.09 -7.72
N ALA A 83 -5.01 7.27 -7.86
CA ALA A 83 -3.93 7.49 -8.83
C ALA A 83 -2.71 6.60 -8.52
N LEU A 84 -2.36 6.46 -7.24
CA LEU A 84 -1.28 5.57 -6.80
C LEU A 84 -1.59 4.10 -7.09
N ALA A 85 -2.83 3.64 -6.85
CA ALA A 85 -3.25 2.28 -7.19
C ALA A 85 -3.10 2.00 -8.69
N GLU A 86 -3.42 2.97 -9.54
CA GLU A 86 -3.21 2.87 -10.99
C GLU A 86 -1.72 2.82 -11.36
N SER A 87 -0.87 3.62 -10.71
CA SER A 87 0.59 3.53 -10.89
C SER A 87 1.13 2.17 -10.46
N VAL A 88 0.72 1.65 -9.30
CA VAL A 88 1.11 0.31 -8.83
C VAL A 88 0.68 -0.76 -9.81
N ARG A 89 -0.52 -0.65 -10.39
CA ARG A 89 -1.00 -1.57 -11.43
C ARG A 89 -0.07 -1.56 -12.65
N GLN A 90 0.30 -0.39 -13.14
CA GLN A 90 1.21 -0.24 -14.29
C GLN A 90 2.61 -0.77 -13.99
N ILE A 91 3.19 -0.41 -12.84
CA ILE A 91 4.50 -0.89 -12.39
C ILE A 91 4.48 -2.41 -12.27
N SER A 92 3.44 -2.99 -11.66
CA SER A 92 3.32 -4.45 -11.54
C SER A 92 3.34 -5.16 -12.89
N TYR A 93 2.68 -4.62 -13.93
CA TYR A 93 2.77 -5.17 -15.28
C TYR A 93 4.15 -4.98 -15.92
N HIS A 94 4.83 -3.87 -15.63
CA HIS A 94 6.21 -3.69 -16.06
C HIS A 94 7.16 -4.67 -15.38
N VAL A 95 7.02 -4.90 -14.08
CA VAL A 95 7.75 -5.92 -13.34
C VAL A 95 7.47 -7.30 -13.91
N LEU A 96 6.20 -7.68 -14.09
CA LEU A 96 5.79 -8.96 -14.71
C LEU A 96 6.37 -9.18 -16.12
N SER A 97 6.62 -8.09 -16.86
CA SER A 97 7.25 -8.13 -18.18
C SER A 97 8.77 -7.89 -18.17
N ARG A 98 9.40 -7.88 -16.98
CA ARG A 98 10.84 -7.63 -16.77
C ARG A 98 11.33 -6.29 -17.33
N LYS A 99 10.49 -5.27 -17.25
CA LYS A 99 10.75 -3.88 -17.69
C LYS A 99 10.94 -2.89 -16.53
N ALA A 100 10.71 -3.34 -15.30
CA ALA A 100 10.90 -2.60 -14.07
C ALA A 100 11.31 -3.58 -12.96
N GLU A 101 11.86 -3.04 -11.87
CA GLU A 101 12.34 -3.83 -10.72
C GLU A 101 11.25 -3.94 -9.63
N ILE A 102 11.26 -5.03 -8.86
CA ILE A 102 10.29 -5.26 -7.77
C ILE A 102 10.42 -4.20 -6.67
N ILE A 103 11.63 -3.68 -6.46
CA ILE A 103 11.93 -2.69 -5.41
C ILE A 103 11.00 -1.48 -5.43
N GLU A 104 10.55 -1.02 -6.60
CA GLU A 104 9.60 0.10 -6.71
C GLU A 104 8.26 -0.20 -6.01
N LEU A 105 7.77 -1.44 -6.09
CA LEU A 105 6.55 -1.87 -5.40
C LEU A 105 6.75 -1.96 -3.88
N ILE A 106 7.93 -2.41 -3.46
CA ILE A 106 8.30 -2.52 -2.04
C ILE A 106 8.31 -1.13 -1.40
N GLU A 107 8.99 -0.17 -2.01
CA GLU A 107 9.10 1.20 -1.50
C GLU A 107 7.72 1.87 -1.37
N ILE A 108 6.84 1.68 -2.36
CA ILE A 108 5.48 2.21 -2.31
C ILE A 108 4.72 1.63 -1.10
N ASN A 109 4.79 0.32 -0.89
CA ASN A 109 4.09 -0.32 0.22
C ASN A 109 4.66 0.13 1.58
N GLU A 110 5.97 0.32 1.70
CA GLU A 110 6.60 0.84 2.92
C GLU A 110 6.14 2.27 3.26
N ILE A 111 6.04 3.15 2.26
CA ILE A 111 5.51 4.51 2.45
C ILE A 111 4.05 4.46 2.94
N ILE A 112 3.24 3.55 2.39
CA ILE A 112 1.85 3.37 2.81
C ILE A 112 1.75 2.84 4.24
N MET A 113 2.58 1.86 4.60
CA MET A 113 2.65 1.33 5.96
C MET A 113 3.04 2.41 6.97
N GLN A 114 4.01 3.28 6.65
CA GLN A 114 4.35 4.43 7.50
C GLN A 114 3.16 5.39 7.69
N GLY A 115 2.39 5.64 6.63
CA GLY A 115 1.15 6.43 6.72
C GLY A 115 0.02 5.76 7.50
N LEU A 116 -0.01 4.43 7.56
CA LEU A 116 -0.95 3.66 8.38
C LEU A 116 -0.55 3.69 9.86
N GLU A 117 0.74 3.59 10.18
CA GLU A 117 1.26 3.68 11.55
C GLU A 117 0.90 5.02 12.20
N GLY A 118 1.08 6.13 11.48
CA GLY A 118 0.69 7.47 11.95
C GLY A 118 -0.82 7.67 12.20
N ARG A 119 -1.68 6.77 11.67
CA ARG A 119 -3.12 6.74 11.98
C ARG A 119 -3.45 5.84 13.17
N SER A 120 -2.63 4.82 13.43
CA SER A 120 -2.79 3.91 14.57
C SER A 120 -2.36 4.53 15.90
N SER A 121 -1.40 5.48 15.87
CA SER A 121 -1.01 6.31 17.00
C SER A 121 -1.93 7.53 17.14
N SER A 122 -3.17 7.32 17.58
CA SER A 122 -4.02 8.43 17.99
C SER A 122 -3.40 9.11 19.23
N PRO A 123 -3.32 10.46 19.29
CA PRO A 123 -2.77 11.18 20.45
C PRO A 123 -3.59 11.02 21.75
N ALA A 124 -4.66 10.23 21.74
CA ALA A 124 -5.36 9.80 22.96
C ALA A 124 -4.57 8.78 23.80
N ASP A 125 -3.63 8.03 23.20
CA ASP A 125 -2.87 6.98 23.90
C ASP A 125 -1.57 7.49 24.55
N VAL A 126 -1.13 8.70 24.20
CA VAL A 126 0.10 9.34 24.76
C VAL A 126 -0.19 10.24 25.97
N ALA A 127 -1.46 10.37 26.39
CA ALA A 127 -1.85 11.18 27.55
C ALA A 127 -1.99 10.36 28.84
N ALA A 128 -1.58 9.09 28.84
CA ALA A 128 -1.74 8.15 29.96
C ALA A 128 -0.41 7.59 30.52
N GLU A 129 0.75 8.14 30.15
CA GLU A 129 2.05 7.80 30.76
C GLU A 129 2.67 8.98 31.53
#